data_AF-A0A316BB80-F1
#
_entry.id   AF-A0A316BB80-F1
#
_cell.length_a   1.000
_cell.length_b   1.000
_cell.length_c   1.000
_cell.angle_alpha   90.00
_cell.angle_beta   90.00
_cell.angle_gamma   90.00
#
_symmetry.space_group_name_H-M   'P 1'
#
loop_
_entity.id
_entity.type
_entity.pdbx_description
1 polymer ?
#
loop_
_entity_poly.entity_id
_entity_poly.type
_entity_poly.pdbx_seq_one_letter_code
_entity_poly.pdbx_strand_id
1 'polypeptide(L)'
;MFATNPPDEKNSLDGKNSLDEKKSPVTSAFQFRKKRPWKSSCKPVPKMHRQDFELLECNRALTLTGMSWIGNASLWRMGRKNRIGVFAGEQARSNVDSERCQWAIKMGARRQCLVGTFFTRAEQEILRLHLRHGGRAIWLLGRSFPKGFNTDCAKAIYENRLLVVSCFWKSRWGYSTYRYCTQLVSMCAASLVFWSIGENQCTAAVYRKAMAYGIPVALHS
;
A
#
# COMPACT_ATOMS: atom_id res chain seq x y z
N MET A 1 64.71 -19.26 -11.97
CA MET A 1 65.21 -19.85 -10.71
C MET A 1 64.21 -20.92 -10.29
N PHE A 2 64.69 -22.16 -10.22
CA PHE A 2 63.97 -23.36 -9.80
C PHE A 2 64.06 -23.54 -8.27
N ALA A 3 63.03 -24.11 -7.66
CA ALA A 3 63.08 -24.99 -6.47
C ALA A 3 61.63 -25.48 -6.17
N THR A 4 61.22 -26.67 -6.59
CA THR A 4 61.33 -28.00 -5.90
C THR A 4 60.42 -28.17 -4.67
N ASN A 5 59.19 -28.66 -4.92
CA ASN A 5 58.53 -29.91 -4.47
C ASN A 5 58.91 -30.67 -3.16
N PRO A 6 57.97 -31.55 -2.65
CA PRO A 6 57.63 -31.90 -1.26
C PRO A 6 58.34 -33.20 -0.77
N PRO A 7 57.96 -34.01 0.26
CA PRO A 7 56.67 -34.75 0.54
C PRO A 7 56.35 -34.84 2.07
N ASP A 8 55.29 -35.46 2.61
CA ASP A 8 55.00 -36.91 2.82
C ASP A 8 53.52 -37.04 3.33
N GLU A 9 52.64 -37.91 2.85
CA GLU A 9 52.56 -39.39 2.79
C GLU A 9 52.00 -40.09 4.05
N LYS A 10 51.05 -41.02 3.80
CA LYS A 10 50.61 -42.21 4.59
C LYS A 10 49.64 -41.94 5.74
N ASN A 11 48.42 -42.50 5.80
CA ASN A 11 47.92 -43.90 5.82
C ASN A 11 46.96 -43.93 7.04
N SER A 12 45.93 -44.73 7.24
CA SER A 12 45.24 -45.80 6.51
C SER A 12 44.07 -46.27 7.41
N LEU A 13 43.18 -47.10 6.83
CA LEU A 13 42.41 -48.18 7.47
C LEU A 13 41.13 -47.85 8.28
N ASP A 14 40.04 -48.41 7.73
CA ASP A 14 39.06 -49.31 8.34
C ASP A 14 38.22 -48.89 9.55
N GLY A 15 36.90 -48.91 9.31
CA GLY A 15 35.88 -48.88 10.35
C GLY A 15 34.51 -49.24 9.78
N LYS A 16 34.27 -50.54 9.55
CA LYS A 16 32.92 -51.10 9.38
C LYS A 16 32.09 -50.76 10.62
N ASN A 17 30.86 -50.30 10.44
CA ASN A 17 29.79 -50.60 11.38
C ASN A 17 28.43 -50.62 10.68
N SER A 18 27.86 -51.82 10.69
CA SER A 18 26.47 -52.16 10.42
C SER A 18 25.55 -51.47 11.42
N LEU A 19 24.47 -50.86 10.94
CA LEU A 19 23.33 -50.50 11.77
C LEU A 19 22.06 -50.88 11.03
N ASP A 20 21.36 -51.83 11.64
CA ASP A 20 20.13 -52.46 11.21
C ASP A 20 19.00 -51.45 11.00
N GLU A 21 18.40 -51.50 9.80
CA GLU A 21 17.08 -50.94 9.52
C GLU A 21 16.00 -51.79 10.22
N LYS A 22 15.55 -51.36 11.41
CA LYS A 22 14.24 -51.75 11.96
C LYS A 22 13.24 -50.62 11.73
N LYS A 23 12.56 -50.64 10.59
CA LYS A 23 11.32 -49.87 10.36
C LYS A 23 10.13 -50.66 10.90
N SER A 24 9.67 -50.30 12.09
CA SER A 24 8.32 -50.64 12.57
C SER A 24 7.29 -49.70 11.91
N PRO A 25 6.15 -50.21 11.40
CA PRO A 25 5.10 -49.36 10.88
C PRO A 25 4.24 -48.86 12.04
N VAL A 26 4.40 -47.59 12.43
CA VAL A 26 3.42 -46.91 13.29
C VAL A 26 2.28 -46.44 12.39
N THR A 27 1.21 -47.22 12.40
CA THR A 27 -0.12 -46.88 11.90
C THR A 27 -0.68 -45.70 12.70
N SER A 28 -0.39 -44.46 12.28
CA SER A 28 -1.15 -43.30 12.76
C SER A 28 -2.37 -43.13 11.87
N ALA A 29 -3.53 -43.52 12.41
CA ALA A 29 -4.82 -43.24 11.81
C ALA A 29 -5.03 -41.72 11.79
N PHE A 30 -4.78 -41.10 10.63
CA PHE A 30 -5.16 -39.72 10.34
C PHE A 30 -6.70 -39.64 10.36
N GLN A 31 -7.27 -39.32 11.52
CA GLN A 31 -8.68 -38.95 11.62
C GLN A 31 -8.89 -37.66 10.81
N PHE A 32 -9.48 -37.82 9.63
CA PHE A 32 -10.06 -36.73 8.84
C PHE A 32 -11.10 -35.99 9.71
N ARG A 33 -10.67 -34.90 10.36
CA ARG A 33 -11.60 -33.93 10.93
C ARG A 33 -12.41 -33.35 9.78
N LYS A 34 -13.67 -33.79 9.66
CA LYS A 34 -14.68 -33.23 8.77
C LYS A 34 -14.70 -31.70 8.96
N LYS A 35 -14.19 -30.96 7.95
CA LYS A 35 -14.28 -29.51 7.90
C LYS A 35 -15.76 -29.15 7.91
N ARG A 36 -16.23 -28.48 8.98
CA ARG A 36 -17.59 -27.93 9.01
C ARG A 36 -17.68 -26.91 7.85
N PRO A 37 -18.69 -27.00 6.97
CA PRO A 37 -18.87 -26.00 5.93
C PRO A 37 -19.11 -24.64 6.60
N TRP A 38 -18.29 -23.66 6.24
CA TRP A 38 -18.44 -22.29 6.68
C TRP A 38 -19.74 -21.77 6.06
N LYS A 39 -20.84 -21.80 6.83
CA LYS A 39 -22.08 -21.11 6.44
C LYS A 39 -21.79 -19.62 6.53
N SER A 40 -21.37 -19.03 5.41
CA SER A 40 -21.42 -17.59 5.20
C SER A 40 -22.84 -17.14 5.50
N SER A 41 -23.02 -16.41 6.60
CA SER A 41 -24.26 -15.66 6.79
C SER A 41 -24.24 -14.54 5.76
N CYS A 42 -24.71 -14.84 4.55
CA CYS A 42 -25.07 -13.84 3.55
C CYS A 42 -26.28 -13.07 4.07
N LYS A 43 -26.08 -12.26 5.13
CA LYS A 43 -27.01 -11.19 5.43
C LYS A 43 -26.97 -10.27 4.21
N PRO A 44 -28.13 -9.96 3.59
CA PRO A 44 -28.15 -9.00 2.51
C PRO A 44 -27.50 -7.70 3.00
N VAL A 45 -26.51 -7.22 2.26
CA VAL A 45 -25.91 -5.91 2.52
C VAL A 45 -27.06 -4.90 2.45
N PRO A 46 -27.30 -4.11 3.51
CA PRO A 46 -28.36 -3.10 3.48
C PRO A 46 -28.19 -2.25 2.23
N LYS A 47 -29.26 -2.11 1.44
CA LYS A 47 -29.30 -1.14 0.34
C LYS A 47 -29.24 0.25 0.97
N MET A 48 -28.04 0.78 1.13
CA MET A 48 -27.84 2.15 1.60
C MET A 48 -28.46 3.11 0.60
N HIS A 49 -29.43 3.92 1.04
CA HIS A 49 -30.00 4.96 0.21
C HIS A 49 -28.97 6.08 0.03
N ARG A 50 -28.96 6.70 -1.16
CA ARG A 50 -28.07 7.82 -1.50
C ARG A 50 -28.16 8.98 -0.49
N GLN A 51 -29.33 9.19 0.10
CA GLN A 51 -29.58 10.20 1.13
C GLN A 51 -28.89 9.86 2.46
N ASP A 52 -28.72 8.58 2.79
CA ASP A 52 -27.97 8.17 3.99
C ASP A 52 -26.48 8.47 3.84
N PHE A 53 -25.96 8.45 2.60
CA PHE A 53 -24.58 8.83 2.30
C PHE A 53 -24.37 10.35 2.48
N GLU A 54 -25.30 11.16 1.98
CA GLU A 54 -25.23 12.63 2.07
C GLU A 54 -25.46 13.16 3.50
N LEU A 55 -26.30 12.52 4.31
CA LEU A 55 -26.54 12.91 5.72
C LEU A 55 -25.42 12.45 6.69
N LEU A 56 -24.69 11.37 6.38
CA LEU A 56 -23.50 10.95 7.14
C LEU A 56 -22.25 11.77 6.82
N GLU A 57 -22.24 12.50 5.70
CA GLU A 57 -21.09 13.27 5.21
C GLU A 57 -20.74 14.51 6.05
N CYS A 58 -21.55 14.88 7.05
CA CYS A 58 -21.34 16.10 7.82
C CYS A 58 -20.59 15.96 9.17
N ASN A 59 -20.47 14.81 9.85
CA ASN A 59 -19.90 14.84 11.22
C ASN A 59 -19.14 13.60 11.75
N ARG A 60 -18.89 12.56 10.94
CA ARG A 60 -17.93 11.51 11.34
C ARG A 60 -16.66 11.63 10.49
N ALA A 61 -15.94 12.73 10.68
CA ALA A 61 -14.55 12.79 10.23
C ALA A 61 -13.84 11.57 10.80
N LEU A 62 -13.29 10.70 9.95
CA LEU A 62 -12.36 9.65 10.39
C LEU A 62 -11.34 10.35 11.30
N THR A 63 -11.26 9.99 12.56
CA THR A 63 -10.27 10.58 13.48
C THR A 63 -8.95 9.82 13.29
N LEU A 64 -7.83 10.48 13.57
CA LEU A 64 -6.51 9.83 13.59
C LEU A 64 -6.31 8.95 14.85
N THR A 65 -7.39 8.51 15.51
CA THR A 65 -7.33 7.73 16.74
C THR A 65 -6.69 6.38 16.47
N GLY A 66 -5.63 6.06 17.21
CA GLY A 66 -4.88 4.80 17.05
C GLY A 66 -3.93 4.78 15.84
N MET A 67 -3.69 5.93 15.19
CA MET A 67 -2.74 6.06 14.09
C MET A 67 -1.55 6.93 14.51
N SER A 68 -0.35 6.53 14.13
CA SER A 68 0.84 7.36 14.27
C SER A 68 0.95 8.28 13.07
N TRP A 69 1.37 9.54 13.26
CA TRP A 69 1.51 10.49 12.17
C TRP A 69 2.73 11.42 12.34
N ILE A 70 3.21 11.96 11.22
CA ILE A 70 4.28 12.97 11.14
C ILE A 70 3.82 14.08 10.19
N GLY A 71 4.06 15.34 10.54
CA GLY A 71 3.75 16.50 9.69
C GLY A 71 2.44 17.19 10.05
N ASN A 72 1.78 17.81 9.07
CA ASN A 72 0.68 18.75 9.37
C ASN A 72 -0.69 18.05 9.51
N ALA A 73 -1.12 17.78 10.74
CA ALA A 73 -2.44 17.20 11.03
C ALA A 73 -3.64 18.06 10.60
N SER A 74 -3.47 19.36 10.31
CA SER A 74 -4.57 20.19 9.76
C SER A 74 -5.00 19.73 8.37
N LEU A 75 -4.13 19.09 7.59
CA LEU A 75 -4.48 18.47 6.30
C LEU A 75 -5.54 17.37 6.49
N TRP A 76 -5.50 16.67 7.63
CA TRP A 76 -6.52 15.70 8.00
C TRP A 76 -7.81 16.33 8.55
N ARG A 77 -7.76 17.57 9.04
CA ARG A 77 -8.94 18.27 9.57
C ARG A 77 -9.68 19.12 8.53
N MET A 78 -9.05 19.44 7.40
CA MET A 78 -9.65 20.27 6.34
C MET A 78 -10.86 19.65 5.60
N GLY A 79 -11.29 18.46 6.00
CA GLY A 79 -12.44 17.76 5.44
C GLY A 79 -12.16 17.02 4.12
N ARG A 80 -13.05 16.08 3.80
CA ARG A 80 -12.97 15.22 2.59
C ARG A 80 -13.06 16.01 1.29
N LYS A 81 -13.87 17.08 1.26
CA LYS A 81 -14.17 17.91 0.07
C LYS A 81 -12.93 18.51 -0.60
N ASN A 82 -11.84 18.68 0.14
CA ASN A 82 -10.61 19.32 -0.34
C ASN A 82 -9.52 18.32 -0.78
N ARG A 83 -9.87 17.03 -0.93
CA ARG A 83 -8.90 15.95 -1.15
C ARG A 83 -9.17 15.16 -2.41
N ILE A 84 -8.10 14.88 -3.14
CA ILE A 84 -8.10 14.07 -4.35
C ILE A 84 -7.32 12.79 -4.06
N GLY A 85 -7.99 11.65 -4.15
CA GLY A 85 -7.36 10.34 -4.02
C GLY A 85 -6.64 9.97 -5.31
N VAL A 86 -5.40 9.49 -5.23
CA VAL A 86 -4.58 9.22 -6.42
C VAL A 86 -4.09 7.78 -6.42
N PHE A 87 -4.24 7.12 -7.56
CA PHE A 87 -3.73 5.78 -7.81
C PHE A 87 -3.00 5.72 -9.16
N ALA A 88 -1.83 5.07 -9.19
CA ALA A 88 -1.07 4.86 -10.43
C ALA A 88 -0.38 3.48 -10.41
N GLY A 89 -0.43 2.80 -11.56
CA GLY A 89 0.28 1.54 -11.80
C GLY A 89 1.67 1.76 -12.40
N GLU A 90 2.47 0.70 -12.46
CA GLU A 90 3.82 0.73 -13.03
C GLU A 90 3.86 0.54 -14.55
N GLN A 91 2.81 -0.04 -15.15
CA GLN A 91 2.74 -0.20 -16.60
C GLN A 91 2.12 1.04 -17.25
N ALA A 92 2.86 2.14 -17.23
CA ALA A 92 2.53 3.28 -18.07
C ALA A 92 3.18 3.14 -19.46
N ARG A 93 2.38 3.34 -20.51
CA ARG A 93 2.91 3.59 -21.85
C ARG A 93 3.58 4.98 -21.84
N SER A 94 4.66 5.17 -22.59
CA SER A 94 5.50 6.38 -22.56
C SER A 94 4.73 7.72 -22.62
N ASN A 95 3.62 7.79 -23.35
CA ASN A 95 2.79 8.99 -23.43
C ASN A 95 2.03 9.29 -22.12
N VAL A 96 1.56 8.25 -21.42
CA VAL A 96 0.83 8.36 -20.14
C VAL A 96 1.74 8.89 -19.03
N ASP A 97 3.04 8.59 -19.09
CA ASP A 97 4.01 9.11 -18.12
C ASP A 97 4.16 10.64 -18.20
N SER A 98 4.20 11.20 -19.41
CA SER A 98 4.31 12.65 -19.62
C SER A 98 3.07 13.39 -19.08
N GLU A 99 1.87 12.90 -19.43
CA GLU A 99 0.62 13.48 -18.96
C GLU A 99 0.48 13.38 -17.43
N ARG A 100 0.86 12.25 -16.84
CA ARG A 100 0.89 12.05 -15.38
C ARG A 100 1.79 13.07 -14.70
N CYS A 101 2.99 13.28 -15.24
CA CYS A 101 3.94 14.26 -14.71
C CYS A 101 3.40 15.69 -14.80
N GLN A 102 2.89 16.09 -15.97
CA GLN A 102 2.29 17.41 -16.17
C GLN A 102 1.09 17.65 -15.24
N TRP A 103 0.24 16.64 -15.07
CA TRP A 103 -0.87 16.70 -14.15
C TRP A 103 -0.41 16.88 -12.70
N ALA A 104 0.59 16.12 -12.25
CA ALA A 104 1.13 16.23 -10.89
C ALA A 104 1.69 17.64 -10.61
N ILE A 105 2.41 18.21 -11.58
CA ILE A 105 2.94 19.58 -11.53
C ILE A 105 1.79 20.59 -11.44
N LYS A 106 0.78 20.46 -12.30
CA LYS A 106 -0.40 21.35 -12.32
C LYS A 106 -1.17 21.29 -11.00
N MET A 107 -1.37 20.11 -10.42
CA MET A 107 -2.01 19.96 -9.12
C MET A 107 -1.17 20.55 -7.99
N GLY A 108 0.17 20.44 -8.10
CA GLY A 108 1.11 21.07 -7.17
C GLY A 108 1.00 22.59 -7.19
N ALA A 109 1.07 23.19 -8.37
CA ALA A 109 0.94 24.63 -8.56
C ALA A 109 -0.42 25.18 -8.04
N ARG A 110 -1.50 24.40 -8.18
CA ARG A 110 -2.83 24.71 -7.64
C ARG A 110 -2.97 24.47 -6.13
N ARG A 111 -1.90 24.01 -5.46
CA ARG A 111 -1.87 23.68 -4.02
C ARG A 111 -2.99 22.72 -3.59
N GLN A 112 -3.40 21.82 -4.48
CA GLN A 112 -4.40 20.80 -4.18
C GLN A 112 -3.87 19.82 -3.13
N CYS A 113 -4.77 19.18 -2.37
CA CYS A 113 -4.39 18.17 -1.40
C CYS A 113 -4.57 16.77 -2.00
N LEU A 114 -3.46 16.09 -2.28
CA LEU A 114 -3.49 14.71 -2.76
C LEU A 114 -3.48 13.72 -1.58
N VAL A 115 -4.22 12.63 -1.70
CA VAL A 115 -4.23 11.53 -0.75
C VAL A 115 -3.88 10.25 -1.49
N GLY A 116 -2.92 9.50 -0.98
CA GLY A 116 -2.47 8.30 -1.67
C GLY A 116 -1.68 7.35 -0.78
N THR A 117 -1.53 6.11 -1.25
CA THR A 117 -0.59 5.14 -0.68
C THR A 117 0.84 5.45 -1.07
N PHE A 118 1.04 6.07 -2.24
CA PHE A 118 2.34 6.36 -2.84
C PHE A 118 3.27 5.14 -2.78
N PHE A 119 2.70 3.99 -3.14
CA PHE A 119 3.32 2.68 -3.01
C PHE A 119 4.16 2.34 -4.24
N THR A 120 3.58 2.50 -5.44
CA THR A 120 4.28 2.26 -6.71
C THR A 120 5.24 3.41 -7.02
N ARG A 121 6.23 3.17 -7.88
CA ARG A 121 7.17 4.19 -8.36
C ARG A 121 6.41 5.31 -9.07
N ALA A 122 5.42 4.97 -9.90
CA ALA A 122 4.54 5.95 -10.53
C ALA A 122 3.82 6.87 -9.51
N GLU A 123 3.25 6.31 -8.45
CA GLU A 123 2.61 7.14 -7.41
C GLU A 123 3.64 7.99 -6.64
N GLN A 124 4.82 7.45 -6.34
CA GLN A 124 5.90 8.20 -5.68
C GLN A 124 6.40 9.36 -6.54
N GLU A 125 6.45 9.18 -7.86
CA GLU A 125 6.81 10.24 -8.80
C GLU A 125 5.76 11.37 -8.80
N ILE A 126 4.47 11.03 -8.81
CA ILE A 126 3.39 12.02 -8.64
C ILE A 126 3.60 12.80 -7.35
N LEU A 127 3.80 12.12 -6.22
CA LEU A 127 4.01 12.77 -4.92
C LEU A 127 5.18 13.74 -4.97
N ARG A 128 6.32 13.30 -5.51
CA ARG A 128 7.55 14.08 -5.59
C ARG A 128 7.35 15.35 -6.41
N LEU A 129 6.82 15.23 -7.63
CA LEU A 129 6.55 16.38 -8.50
C LEU A 129 5.52 17.32 -7.86
N HIS A 130 4.44 16.76 -7.33
CA HIS A 130 3.39 17.54 -6.66
C HIS A 130 3.95 18.38 -5.50
N LEU A 131 4.76 17.78 -4.63
CA LEU A 131 5.36 18.47 -3.48
C LEU A 131 6.42 19.50 -3.88
N ARG A 132 7.22 19.21 -4.90
CA ARG A 132 8.23 20.14 -5.43
C ARG A 132 7.59 21.43 -5.96
N HIS A 133 6.38 21.34 -6.49
CA HIS A 133 5.61 22.48 -7.01
C HIS A 133 4.65 23.11 -5.99
N GLY A 134 4.85 22.89 -4.68
CA GLY A 134 4.10 23.56 -3.62
C GLY A 134 2.77 22.90 -3.24
N GLY A 135 2.51 21.70 -3.75
CA GLY A 135 1.33 20.89 -3.42
C GLY A 135 1.26 20.46 -1.95
N ARG A 136 0.10 19.96 -1.54
CA ARG A 136 -0.14 19.39 -0.20
C ARG A 136 -0.48 17.92 -0.33
N ALA A 137 -0.02 17.08 0.58
CA ALA A 137 -0.33 15.66 0.49
C ALA A 137 -0.57 14.98 1.84
N ILE A 138 -1.38 13.94 1.81
CA ILE A 138 -1.58 12.97 2.88
C ILE A 138 -1.09 11.62 2.37
N TRP A 139 0.01 11.15 2.93
CA TRP A 139 0.60 9.86 2.62
C TRP A 139 0.14 8.80 3.62
N LEU A 140 -0.68 7.86 3.16
CA LEU A 140 -1.13 6.71 3.94
C LEU A 140 -0.14 5.55 3.79
N LEU A 141 0.66 5.32 4.83
CA LEU A 141 1.75 4.35 4.86
C LEU A 141 1.28 3.00 5.42
N GLY A 142 1.39 1.93 4.62
CA GLY A 142 1.06 0.56 5.01
C GLY A 142 2.17 -0.17 5.79
N ARG A 143 3.08 0.58 6.41
CA ARG A 143 4.24 0.12 7.19
C ARG A 143 4.64 1.19 8.22
N SER A 144 5.59 0.88 9.10
CA SER A 144 6.21 1.82 10.02
C SER A 144 6.93 2.94 9.26
N PHE A 145 7.15 4.09 9.91
CA PHE A 145 7.87 5.20 9.30
C PHE A 145 9.26 4.78 8.82
N PRO A 146 9.72 5.30 7.67
CA PRO A 146 11.09 5.09 7.23
C PRO A 146 12.06 5.79 8.18
N LYS A 147 13.31 5.32 8.24
CA LYS A 147 14.37 5.97 9.03
C LYS A 147 14.69 7.39 8.55
N GLY A 148 14.40 7.70 7.28
CA GLY A 148 14.59 9.01 6.68
C GLY A 148 13.63 9.22 5.52
N PHE A 149 13.38 10.49 5.22
CA PHE A 149 12.57 10.93 4.08
C PHE A 149 13.49 11.46 2.98
N ASN A 150 13.05 11.39 1.72
CA ASN A 150 13.74 12.09 0.65
C ASN A 150 13.66 13.62 0.88
N THR A 151 14.52 14.37 0.20
CA THR A 151 14.64 15.83 0.36
C THR A 151 13.32 16.56 0.13
N ASP A 152 12.57 16.17 -0.91
CA ASP A 152 11.27 16.76 -1.24
C ASP A 152 10.21 16.53 -0.14
N CYS A 153 10.11 15.32 0.42
CA CYS A 153 9.18 15.02 1.51
C CYS A 153 9.62 15.70 2.82
N ALA A 154 10.91 15.68 3.14
CA ALA A 154 11.43 16.33 4.35
C ALA A 154 11.14 17.83 4.34
N LYS A 155 11.40 18.50 3.20
CA LYS A 155 11.07 19.91 2.99
C LYS A 155 9.56 20.15 3.11
N ALA A 156 8.72 19.31 2.50
CA ALA A 156 7.27 19.44 2.59
C ALA A 156 6.72 19.21 4.01
N ILE A 157 7.33 18.35 4.82
CA ILE A 157 6.99 18.17 6.24
C ILE A 157 7.30 19.46 7.00
N TYR A 158 8.51 20.00 6.82
CA TYR A 158 8.93 21.24 7.48
C TYR A 158 8.03 22.43 7.11
N GLU A 159 7.61 22.51 5.84
CA GLU A 159 6.71 23.56 5.35
C GLU A 159 5.22 23.30 5.65
N ASN A 160 4.89 22.32 6.50
CA ASN A 160 3.51 21.97 6.86
C ASN A 160 2.61 21.59 5.66
N ARG A 161 3.20 21.04 4.59
CA ARG A 161 2.49 20.63 3.36
C ARG A 161 2.32 19.12 3.23
N LEU A 162 3.03 18.32 4.02
CA LEU A 162 2.91 16.86 4.02
C LEU A 162 2.42 16.36 5.38
N LEU A 163 1.49 15.42 5.36
CA LEU A 163 1.09 14.59 6.49
C LEU A 163 1.35 13.13 6.12
N VAL A 164 2.19 12.44 6.89
CA VAL A 164 2.41 11.00 6.73
C VAL A 164 1.70 10.29 7.88
N VAL A 165 0.81 9.35 7.56
CA VAL A 165 0.02 8.60 8.54
C VAL A 165 0.34 7.12 8.40
N SER A 166 0.61 6.45 9.51
CA SER A 166 0.79 5.00 9.55
C SER A 166 -0.13 4.38 10.60
N CYS A 167 -0.78 3.28 10.22
CA CYS A 167 -1.59 2.44 11.11
C CYS A 167 -0.83 1.18 11.57
N PHE A 168 0.46 1.06 11.22
CA PHE A 168 1.17 -0.21 11.30
C PHE A 168 2.58 -0.06 11.87
N TRP A 169 2.94 -1.02 12.74
CA TRP A 169 4.27 -1.12 13.35
C TRP A 169 5.25 -1.98 12.53
N LYS A 170 4.79 -2.62 11.46
CA LYS A 170 5.60 -3.53 10.63
C LYS A 170 6.52 -2.77 9.67
N SER A 171 7.73 -3.26 9.46
CA SER A 171 8.72 -2.61 8.58
C SER A 171 8.43 -2.72 7.07
N ARG A 172 7.67 -3.74 6.65
CA ARG A 172 7.38 -4.04 5.24
C ARG A 172 5.89 -3.92 4.93
N TRP A 173 5.59 -3.55 3.69
CA TRP A 173 4.24 -3.61 3.14
C TRP A 173 3.79 -5.06 3.01
N GLY A 174 2.52 -5.32 3.34
CA GLY A 174 1.84 -6.56 3.02
C GLY A 174 0.60 -6.27 2.19
N TYR A 175 0.06 -7.30 1.54
CA TYR A 175 -1.17 -7.16 0.76
C TYR A 175 -2.34 -6.61 1.60
N SER A 176 -2.48 -7.09 2.84
CA SER A 176 -3.53 -6.63 3.75
C SER A 176 -3.38 -5.17 4.15
N THR A 177 -2.16 -4.71 4.42
CA THR A 177 -1.90 -3.30 4.79
C THR A 177 -2.08 -2.39 3.59
N TYR A 178 -1.63 -2.81 2.40
CA TYR A 178 -1.88 -2.09 1.16
C TYR A 178 -3.37 -1.95 0.85
N ARG A 179 -4.13 -3.05 0.92
CA ARG A 179 -5.59 -3.03 0.74
C ARG A 179 -6.27 -2.09 1.72
N TYR A 180 -5.87 -2.12 3.00
CA TYR A 180 -6.40 -1.23 4.02
C TYR A 180 -6.13 0.25 3.69
N CYS A 181 -4.88 0.61 3.39
CA CYS A 181 -4.54 1.99 3.05
C CYS A 181 -5.23 2.46 1.78
N THR A 182 -5.32 1.61 0.74
CA THR A 182 -6.02 1.92 -0.51
C THR A 182 -7.50 2.21 -0.26
N GLN A 183 -8.16 1.41 0.59
CA GLN A 183 -9.53 1.67 1.01
C GLN A 183 -9.64 2.98 1.79
N LEU A 184 -8.69 3.26 2.69
CA LEU A 184 -8.67 4.50 3.47
C LEU A 184 -8.50 5.74 2.57
N VAL A 185 -7.70 5.67 1.50
CA VAL A 185 -7.62 6.74 0.48
C VAL A 185 -9.02 7.05 -0.06
N SER A 186 -9.78 6.02 -0.46
CA SER A 186 -11.11 6.19 -1.04
C SER A 186 -12.13 6.82 -0.08
N MET A 187 -12.00 6.54 1.22
CA MET A 187 -12.89 7.08 2.24
C MET A 187 -12.53 8.54 2.59
N CYS A 188 -11.26 8.90 2.47
CA CYS A 188 -10.77 10.22 2.84
C CYS A 188 -10.83 11.26 1.71
N ALA A 189 -11.06 10.84 0.46
CA ALA A 189 -11.04 11.71 -0.71
C ALA A 189 -12.44 11.99 -1.27
N ALA A 190 -12.67 13.22 -1.76
CA ALA A 190 -13.92 13.59 -2.41
C ALA A 190 -13.99 13.16 -3.87
N SER A 191 -12.84 13.10 -4.55
CA SER A 191 -12.72 12.60 -5.92
C SER A 191 -11.51 11.68 -6.02
N LEU A 192 -11.51 10.79 -7.00
CA LEU A 192 -10.43 9.84 -7.26
C LEU A 192 -9.88 10.01 -8.67
N VAL A 193 -8.57 9.87 -8.82
CA VAL A 193 -7.86 9.88 -10.10
C VAL A 193 -7.08 8.58 -10.24
N PHE A 194 -7.30 7.90 -11.35
CA PHE A 194 -6.63 6.65 -11.70
C PHE A 194 -5.83 6.85 -12.98
N TRP A 195 -4.53 6.58 -12.92
CA TRP A 195 -3.61 6.57 -14.06
C TRP A 195 -3.39 5.18 -14.67
N SER A 196 -3.88 4.15 -13.99
CA SER A 196 -3.92 2.78 -14.49
C SER A 196 -4.95 2.00 -13.67
N ILE A 197 -5.74 1.16 -14.34
CA ILE A 197 -6.66 0.22 -13.71
C ILE A 197 -6.35 -1.17 -14.26
N GLY A 198 -6.25 -2.15 -13.37
CA GLY A 198 -6.12 -3.57 -13.74
C GLY A 198 -4.83 -4.23 -13.27
N GLU A 199 -3.77 -3.45 -13.02
CA GLU A 199 -2.52 -4.00 -12.49
C GLU A 199 -2.66 -4.49 -11.04
N ASN A 200 -3.47 -3.79 -10.23
CA ASN A 200 -3.65 -4.10 -8.83
C ASN A 200 -5.13 -4.34 -8.51
N GLN A 201 -5.43 -5.54 -7.99
CA GLN A 201 -6.78 -5.93 -7.60
C GLN A 201 -7.40 -5.01 -6.54
N CYS A 202 -6.58 -4.41 -5.67
CA CYS A 202 -7.06 -3.46 -4.66
C CYS A 202 -7.54 -2.16 -5.31
N THR A 203 -6.77 -1.62 -6.25
CA THR A 203 -7.10 -0.40 -7.00
C THR A 203 -8.35 -0.61 -7.86
N ALA A 204 -8.44 -1.75 -8.55
CA ALA A 204 -9.63 -2.12 -9.31
C ALA A 204 -10.88 -2.29 -8.43
N ALA A 205 -10.74 -2.85 -7.22
CA ALA A 205 -11.82 -2.93 -6.26
C ALA A 205 -12.28 -1.54 -5.78
N VAL A 206 -11.35 -0.62 -5.51
CA VAL A 206 -11.67 0.76 -5.14
C VAL A 206 -12.36 1.50 -6.29
N TYR A 207 -11.90 1.33 -7.53
CA TYR A 207 -12.55 1.92 -8.70
C TYR A 207 -14.01 1.46 -8.83
N ARG A 208 -14.27 0.15 -8.81
CA ARG A 208 -15.64 -0.39 -8.87
C ARG A 208 -16.51 0.12 -7.74
N LYS A 209 -15.94 0.21 -6.53
CA LYS A 209 -16.61 0.74 -5.35
C LYS A 209 -16.98 2.22 -5.53
N ALA A 210 -16.06 3.03 -6.04
CA ALA A 210 -16.26 4.45 -6.28
C ALA A 210 -17.38 4.70 -7.30
N MET A 211 -17.38 3.95 -8.41
CA MET A 211 -18.44 4.00 -9.42
C MET A 211 -19.80 3.62 -8.82
N ALA A 212 -19.86 2.55 -8.01
CA ALA A 212 -21.10 2.12 -7.38
C ALA A 212 -21.68 3.13 -6.38
N TYR A 213 -20.83 3.88 -5.67
CA TYR A 213 -21.25 4.90 -4.71
C TYR A 213 -21.35 6.31 -5.30
N GLY A 214 -21.13 6.48 -6.62
CA GLY A 214 -21.18 7.79 -7.26
C GLY A 214 -20.10 8.77 -6.81
N ILE A 215 -18.96 8.26 -6.33
CA ILE A 215 -17.80 9.10 -6.02
C ILE A 215 -17.22 9.58 -7.36
N PRO A 216 -16.96 10.89 -7.57
CA PRO A 216 -16.34 11.37 -8.79
C PRO A 216 -15.01 10.68 -9.09
N VAL A 217 -14.88 10.12 -10.30
CA VAL A 217 -13.67 9.43 -10.76
C VAL A 217 -13.20 10.02 -12.08
N ALA A 218 -11.90 10.33 -12.19
CA ALA A 218 -11.21 10.57 -13.45
C ALA A 218 -10.29 9.39 -13.76
N LEU A 219 -10.39 8.86 -14.99
CA LEU A 219 -9.56 7.79 -15.49
C LEU A 219 -8.69 8.32 -16.64
N HIS A 220 -7.40 8.09 -16.53
CA HIS A 220 -6.40 8.35 -17.56
C HIS A 220 -5.82 7.00 -17.99
N SER A 221 -5.86 6.70 -19.30
CA SER A 221 -5.49 5.42 -19.90
C SER A 221 -4.70 5.62 -21.19
#